data_AF-A0A2P9GW59-F1
#
_entry.id   AF-A0A2P9GW59-F1
#
_cell.length_a   1.000
_cell.length_b   1.000
_cell.length_c   1.000
_cell.angle_alpha   90.00
_cell.angle_beta   90.00
_cell.angle_gamma   90.00
#
_symmetry.space_group_name_H-M   'P 1'
#
loop_
_entity.id
_entity.type
_entity.pdbx_description
1 polymer ?
#
loop_
_entity_poly.entity_id
_entity_poly.type
_entity_poly.pdbx_seq_one_letter_code
_entity_poly.pdbx_strand_id
1 'polypeptide(L)'
;MRAVGDKQTGTIRPQFDRSISIDFRGAKMTSDTGFLIIREIDQRFNILNAAASQIDDPRSARHTGHSLLELLRQRVYQVAAGYEDCNDADHLRVDPALRLALGKEHENGAGQSSLSRFENKILGTGRGLKALENALCRSADTLLRRRNKRRLIIDVDSTEDPVHGKQEGAAFNGYFEQLCYHPLFCFTGNGDLLGAKLRPGNAHSADGVLDLISALADRYRFWFKQFWLRGDAAFAGPDLYEFCEGRRITYFIRISSNSSLKKLIQPHLNRPAGRPPKDGVQVKVIEFHYHAQKWNKPRRVVCKIEWHVVNYFLVSGLS
;
A
#
# COMPACT_ATOMS: atom_id res chain seq x y z
N MET A 1 19.14 -38.31 39.16
CA MET A 1 19.29 -37.43 37.98
C MET A 1 18.39 -37.95 36.87
N ARG A 2 17.16 -37.43 36.77
CA ARG A 2 16.22 -37.70 35.67
C ARG A 2 15.82 -36.34 35.12
N ALA A 3 16.20 -36.05 33.89
CA ALA A 3 15.67 -34.90 33.16
C ALA A 3 14.49 -35.39 32.32
N VAL A 4 13.30 -34.86 32.64
CA VAL A 4 12.04 -35.10 31.95
C VAL A 4 12.03 -34.20 30.71
N GLY A 5 11.95 -34.80 29.53
CA GLY A 5 11.77 -34.09 28.26
C GLY A 5 10.28 -33.95 27.96
N ASP A 6 9.72 -32.78 28.22
CA ASP A 6 8.43 -32.39 27.66
C ASP A 6 8.62 -31.98 26.19
N LYS A 7 8.07 -32.76 25.27
CA LYS A 7 7.88 -32.37 23.86
C LYS A 7 6.40 -32.54 23.50
N GLN A 8 5.58 -31.58 23.90
CA GLN A 8 4.27 -31.40 23.27
C GLN A 8 4.48 -30.78 21.88
N THR A 9 4.64 -31.62 20.85
CA THR A 9 4.52 -31.18 19.45
C THR A 9 3.05 -31.22 19.06
N GLY A 10 2.31 -30.19 19.44
CA GLY A 10 0.90 -30.05 19.10
C GLY A 10 0.72 -29.87 17.59
N THR A 11 -0.02 -30.78 16.96
CA THR A 11 -0.49 -30.63 15.59
C THR A 11 -1.34 -29.37 15.45
N ILE A 12 -0.94 -28.45 14.57
CA ILE A 12 -1.72 -27.24 14.27
C ILE A 12 -2.71 -27.57 13.16
N ARG A 13 -3.97 -27.14 13.29
CA ARG A 13 -5.01 -27.31 12.27
C ARG A 13 -5.58 -25.95 11.86
N PRO A 14 -5.59 -25.60 10.55
CA PRO A 14 -6.19 -24.37 10.08
C PRO A 14 -7.73 -24.43 10.11
N GLN A 15 -8.40 -23.27 10.05
CA GLN A 15 -9.87 -23.21 10.11
C GLN A 15 -10.52 -23.47 8.75
N PHE A 16 -9.86 -23.05 7.67
CA PHE A 16 -10.37 -23.25 6.31
C PHE A 16 -10.51 -24.72 5.91
N ASP A 17 -9.66 -25.61 6.44
CA ASP A 17 -9.76 -27.05 6.24
C ASP A 17 -9.15 -27.79 7.44
N ARG A 18 -10.03 -28.41 8.24
CA ARG A 18 -9.64 -29.12 9.47
C ARG A 18 -9.04 -30.51 9.21
N SER A 19 -9.05 -30.99 7.97
CA SER A 19 -8.36 -32.22 7.57
C SER A 19 -6.84 -32.02 7.50
N ILE A 20 -6.39 -30.76 7.39
CA ILE A 20 -4.99 -30.40 7.34
C ILE A 20 -4.40 -30.44 8.74
N SER A 21 -3.37 -31.27 8.90
CA SER A 21 -2.52 -31.32 10.08
C SER A 21 -1.12 -30.85 9.74
N ILE A 22 -0.63 -29.82 10.42
CA ILE A 22 0.76 -29.39 10.34
C ILE A 22 1.55 -30.19 11.40
N ASP A 23 2.43 -31.08 10.94
CA ASP A 23 3.36 -31.87 11.75
C ASP A 23 4.78 -31.74 11.17
N PHE A 24 5.79 -31.90 12.02
CA PHE A 24 7.21 -31.71 11.71
C PHE A 24 7.93 -33.05 11.45
N ARG A 25 7.20 -34.12 11.09
CA ARG A 25 7.71 -35.48 10.87
C ARG A 25 7.58 -35.84 9.38
N GLY A 26 8.66 -35.61 8.64
CA GLY A 26 8.68 -35.45 7.18
C GLY A 26 8.29 -36.64 6.30
N ALA A 27 7.70 -36.28 5.16
CA ALA A 27 7.73 -37.00 3.86
C ALA A 27 7.43 -36.04 2.70
N LYS A 28 6.62 -34.99 2.94
CA LYS A 28 6.43 -33.83 2.06
C LYS A 28 6.82 -32.56 2.83
N MET A 29 7.97 -31.98 2.52
CA MET A 29 8.45 -30.76 3.17
C MET A 29 8.13 -29.54 2.31
N THR A 30 7.92 -28.41 2.96
CA THR A 30 7.72 -27.10 2.33
C THR A 30 8.33 -26.03 3.23
N SER A 31 9.01 -25.05 2.64
CA SER A 31 9.46 -23.83 3.31
C SER A 31 8.35 -22.78 3.43
N ASP A 32 7.25 -22.97 2.69
CA ASP A 32 6.29 -21.91 2.37
C ASP A 32 4.91 -22.15 3.00
N THR A 33 4.92 -22.67 4.23
CA THR A 33 3.69 -22.88 5.03
C THR A 33 2.85 -21.61 5.20
N GLY A 34 3.45 -20.43 5.02
CA GLY A 34 2.77 -19.13 4.99
C GLY A 34 1.62 -19.04 3.97
N PHE A 35 1.66 -19.82 2.88
CA PHE A 35 0.54 -19.89 1.92
C PHE A 35 -0.80 -20.24 2.58
N LEU A 36 -0.79 -21.08 3.62
CA LEU A 36 -2.01 -21.49 4.34
C LEU A 36 -2.60 -20.32 5.14
N ILE A 37 -1.75 -19.44 5.69
CA ILE A 37 -2.20 -18.24 6.40
C ILE A 37 -2.80 -17.23 5.41
N ILE A 38 -2.12 -17.02 4.27
CA ILE A 38 -2.62 -16.13 3.23
C ILE A 38 -3.98 -16.64 2.70
N ARG A 39 -4.13 -17.96 2.54
CA ARG A 39 -5.40 -18.60 2.15
C ARG A 39 -6.51 -18.39 3.17
N GLU A 40 -6.23 -18.56 4.46
CA GLU A 40 -7.19 -18.29 5.54
C GLU A 40 -7.69 -16.85 5.48
N ILE A 41 -6.78 -15.88 5.30
CA ILE A 41 -7.14 -14.46 5.18
C ILE A 41 -7.97 -14.21 3.91
N ASP A 42 -7.53 -14.70 2.75
CA ASP A 42 -8.25 -14.55 1.48
C ASP A 42 -9.69 -15.06 1.59
N GLN A 43 -9.90 -16.27 2.09
CA GLN A 43 -11.24 -16.85 2.22
C GLN A 43 -12.10 -16.15 3.27
N ARG A 44 -11.53 -15.84 4.44
CA ARG A 44 -12.27 -15.18 5.52
C ARG A 44 -12.80 -13.81 5.11
N PHE A 45 -12.06 -13.09 4.27
CA PHE A 45 -12.45 -11.77 3.79
C PHE A 45 -12.97 -11.76 2.33
N ASN A 46 -13.03 -12.93 1.68
CA ASN A 46 -13.48 -13.12 0.30
C ASN A 46 -12.78 -12.17 -0.71
N ILE A 47 -11.47 -11.95 -0.54
CA ILE A 47 -10.73 -10.90 -1.26
C ILE A 47 -10.57 -11.28 -2.75
N LEU A 48 -9.93 -12.42 -3.02
CA LEU A 48 -9.53 -12.80 -4.38
C LEU A 48 -10.67 -13.44 -5.17
N ASN A 49 -11.64 -14.05 -4.50
CA ASN A 49 -12.85 -14.53 -5.17
C ASN A 49 -13.73 -13.36 -5.66
N ALA A 50 -13.90 -12.31 -4.85
CA ALA A 50 -14.56 -11.09 -5.29
C ALA A 50 -13.77 -10.36 -6.39
N ALA A 51 -12.44 -10.45 -6.39
CA ALA A 51 -11.59 -9.92 -7.46
C ALA A 51 -11.78 -10.70 -8.77
N ALA A 52 -11.64 -12.02 -8.74
CA ALA A 52 -11.75 -12.90 -9.90
C ALA A 52 -13.11 -12.78 -10.60
N SER A 53 -14.20 -12.58 -9.86
CA SER A 53 -15.55 -12.40 -10.43
C SER A 53 -15.72 -11.17 -11.33
N GLN A 54 -14.73 -10.27 -11.39
CA GLN A 54 -14.75 -9.05 -12.20
C GLN A 54 -13.72 -9.06 -13.32
N ILE A 55 -12.93 -10.12 -13.42
CA ILE A 55 -11.95 -10.28 -14.48
C ILE A 55 -12.63 -11.09 -15.58
N ASP A 56 -12.68 -10.52 -16.78
CA ASP A 56 -13.15 -11.23 -17.96
C ASP A 56 -12.17 -12.37 -18.29
N ASP A 57 -12.67 -13.60 -18.39
CA ASP A 57 -11.85 -14.75 -18.80
C ASP A 57 -12.11 -15.10 -20.26
N PRO A 58 -11.28 -14.62 -21.22
CA PRO A 58 -11.46 -14.92 -22.64
C PRO A 58 -10.97 -16.32 -23.01
N ARG A 59 -10.44 -17.11 -22.06
CA ARG A 59 -9.87 -18.43 -22.34
C ARG A 59 -10.99 -19.44 -22.62
N SER A 60 -10.71 -20.40 -23.49
CA SER A 60 -11.63 -21.51 -23.75
C SER A 60 -11.70 -22.45 -22.55
N ALA A 61 -12.88 -22.65 -21.99
CA ALA A 61 -13.13 -23.57 -20.87
C ALA A 61 -12.67 -25.02 -21.16
N ARG A 62 -12.60 -25.43 -22.43
CA ARG A 62 -12.15 -26.77 -22.86
C ARG A 62 -10.64 -26.95 -22.80
N HIS A 63 -9.87 -25.87 -22.65
CA HIS A 63 -8.41 -25.89 -22.68
C HIS A 63 -7.78 -25.30 -21.41
N THR A 64 -8.56 -25.14 -20.34
CA THR A 64 -8.10 -24.57 -19.06
C THR A 64 -8.09 -25.62 -17.96
N GLY A 65 -6.91 -26.03 -17.49
CA GLY A 65 -6.74 -26.85 -16.28
C GLY A 65 -6.78 -26.04 -14.96
N HIS A 66 -6.87 -24.72 -15.07
CA HIS A 66 -6.94 -23.80 -13.93
C HIS A 66 -8.00 -22.73 -14.20
N SER A 67 -8.92 -22.58 -13.25
CA SER A 67 -9.84 -21.46 -13.17
C SER A 67 -9.09 -20.14 -12.97
N LEU A 68 -9.77 -19.05 -13.30
CA LEU A 68 -9.23 -17.70 -13.11
C LEU A 68 -8.90 -17.40 -11.65
N LEU A 69 -9.73 -17.89 -10.72
CA LEU A 69 -9.53 -17.73 -9.28
C LEU A 69 -8.29 -18.49 -8.81
N GLU A 70 -8.04 -19.70 -9.31
CA GLU A 70 -6.83 -20.46 -8.97
C GLU A 70 -5.57 -19.75 -9.47
N LEU A 71 -5.59 -19.21 -10.70
CA LEU A 71 -4.47 -18.44 -11.24
C LEU A 71 -4.21 -17.17 -10.43
N LEU A 72 -5.26 -16.41 -10.11
CA LEU A 72 -5.15 -15.19 -9.32
C LEU A 72 -4.64 -15.49 -7.90
N ARG A 73 -5.17 -16.51 -7.23
CA ARG A 73 -4.70 -16.95 -5.91
C ARG A 73 -3.24 -17.35 -5.95
N GLN A 74 -2.88 -18.23 -6.88
CA GLN A 74 -1.51 -18.70 -6.99
C GLN A 74 -0.55 -17.52 -7.15
N ARG A 75 -0.89 -16.58 -8.03
CA ARG A 75 -0.03 -15.45 -8.29
C ARG A 75 0.08 -14.50 -7.10
N VAL A 76 -1.04 -14.13 -6.47
CA VAL A 76 -1.01 -13.28 -5.27
C VAL A 76 -0.27 -13.95 -4.12
N TYR A 77 -0.44 -15.25 -3.92
CA TYR A 77 0.21 -15.98 -2.84
C TYR A 77 1.72 -16.05 -3.07
N GLN A 78 2.15 -16.32 -4.30
CA GLN A 78 3.56 -16.30 -4.68
C GLN A 78 4.19 -14.93 -4.48
N VAL A 79 3.57 -13.84 -4.94
CA VAL A 79 4.05 -12.46 -4.66
C VAL A 79 4.21 -12.24 -3.15
N ALA A 80 3.19 -12.60 -2.37
CA ALA A 80 3.21 -12.41 -0.91
C ALA A 80 4.27 -13.26 -0.19
N ALA A 81 4.74 -14.35 -0.81
CA ALA A 81 5.83 -15.18 -0.31
C ALA A 81 7.22 -14.76 -0.84
N GLY A 82 7.31 -13.68 -1.63
CA GLY A 82 8.58 -13.17 -2.19
C GLY A 82 8.96 -13.75 -3.55
N TYR A 83 8.07 -14.51 -4.19
CA TYR A 83 8.23 -15.01 -5.55
C TYR A 83 7.56 -14.05 -6.53
N GLU A 84 8.17 -12.88 -6.73
CA GLU A 84 7.64 -11.74 -7.49
C GLU A 84 7.65 -11.97 -9.01
N ASP A 85 8.55 -12.84 -9.48
CA ASP A 85 8.63 -13.27 -10.86
C ASP A 85 7.88 -14.59 -11.09
N CYS A 86 7.49 -14.85 -12.34
CA CYS A 86 6.86 -16.13 -12.72
C CYS A 86 7.88 -17.29 -12.85
N ASN A 87 9.19 -17.04 -12.77
CA ASN A 87 10.25 -18.03 -13.01
C ASN A 87 10.19 -19.24 -12.05
N ASP A 88 9.83 -19.04 -10.79
CA ASP A 88 9.73 -20.10 -9.78
C ASP A 88 8.45 -20.92 -9.86
N ALA A 89 7.49 -20.53 -10.73
CA ALA A 89 6.19 -21.17 -10.79
C ALA A 89 6.24 -22.66 -11.17
N ASP A 90 7.19 -23.08 -12.02
CA ASP A 90 7.33 -24.50 -12.38
C ASP A 90 7.90 -25.35 -11.24
N HIS A 91 8.66 -24.75 -10.32
CA HIS A 91 9.09 -25.37 -9.08
C HIS A 91 7.95 -25.39 -8.05
N LEU A 92 7.32 -24.24 -7.82
CA LEU A 92 6.29 -24.07 -6.79
C LEU A 92 4.99 -24.81 -7.09
N ARG A 93 4.65 -25.06 -8.37
CA ARG A 93 3.40 -25.75 -8.72
C ARG A 93 3.26 -27.16 -8.12
N VAL A 94 4.36 -27.78 -7.70
CA VAL A 94 4.34 -29.09 -7.01
C VAL A 94 4.48 -28.97 -5.49
N ASP A 95 4.68 -27.76 -4.96
CA ASP A 95 4.82 -27.52 -3.51
C ASP A 95 3.53 -27.92 -2.78
N PRO A 96 3.63 -28.74 -1.71
CA PRO A 96 2.46 -29.27 -1.03
C PRO A 96 1.64 -28.18 -0.31
N ALA A 97 2.27 -27.13 0.24
CA ALA A 97 1.54 -26.05 0.90
C ALA A 97 0.82 -25.16 -0.11
N LEU A 98 1.46 -24.83 -1.24
CA LEU A 98 0.83 -24.04 -2.30
C LEU A 98 -0.36 -24.78 -2.89
N ARG A 99 -0.19 -26.05 -3.25
CA ARG A 99 -1.29 -26.87 -3.80
C ARG A 99 -2.47 -26.94 -2.84
N LEU A 100 -2.20 -27.14 -1.56
CA LEU A 100 -3.21 -27.17 -0.53
C LEU A 100 -3.91 -25.80 -0.38
N ALA A 101 -3.16 -24.70 -0.37
CA ALA A 101 -3.69 -23.34 -0.33
C ALA A 101 -4.55 -23.02 -1.57
N LEU A 102 -4.28 -23.63 -2.72
CA LEU A 102 -5.08 -23.48 -3.94
C LEU A 102 -6.32 -24.37 -3.97
N GLY A 103 -6.38 -25.42 -3.13
CA GLY A 103 -7.40 -26.47 -3.22
C GLY A 103 -7.09 -27.52 -4.30
N LYS A 104 -5.81 -27.64 -4.70
CA LYS A 104 -5.29 -28.53 -5.75
C LYS A 104 -4.76 -29.84 -5.17
N GLU A 105 -5.56 -30.58 -4.40
CA GLU A 105 -5.21 -31.85 -3.72
C GLU A 105 -3.99 -32.60 -4.31
N HIS A 106 -4.24 -33.47 -5.31
CA HIS A 106 -3.23 -34.24 -6.03
C HIS A 106 -2.80 -33.60 -7.36
N GLU A 107 -3.44 -32.52 -7.76
CA GLU A 107 -3.12 -31.74 -8.96
C GLU A 107 -2.00 -30.72 -8.74
N ASN A 108 -1.29 -30.36 -9.81
CA ASN A 108 -0.30 -29.31 -9.76
C ASN A 108 -0.96 -27.93 -9.88
N GLY A 109 -0.29 -26.91 -9.34
CA GLY A 109 -0.56 -25.51 -9.67
C GLY A 109 -0.25 -25.19 -11.14
N ALA A 110 -0.52 -23.97 -11.54
CA ALA A 110 -0.16 -23.44 -12.85
C ALA A 110 1.36 -23.30 -12.97
N GLY A 111 1.91 -23.74 -14.11
CA GLY A 111 3.31 -23.48 -14.47
C GLY A 111 3.55 -22.05 -14.99
N GLN A 112 4.82 -21.73 -15.23
CA GLN A 112 5.29 -20.39 -15.62
C GLN A 112 4.52 -19.84 -16.83
N SER A 113 4.42 -20.61 -17.90
CA SER A 113 3.77 -20.16 -19.14
C SER A 113 2.27 -19.84 -19.00
N SER A 114 1.58 -20.50 -18.06
CA SER A 114 0.17 -20.24 -17.77
C SER A 114 -0.01 -18.95 -16.99
N LEU A 115 0.84 -18.70 -15.99
CA LEU A 115 0.81 -17.45 -15.22
C LEU A 115 1.24 -16.25 -16.07
N SER A 116 2.28 -16.37 -16.89
CA SER A 116 2.68 -15.26 -17.77
C SER A 116 1.61 -14.91 -18.80
N ARG A 117 0.88 -15.89 -19.35
CA ARG A 117 -0.26 -15.60 -20.23
C ARG A 117 -1.40 -14.93 -19.47
N PHE A 118 -1.66 -15.34 -18.23
CA PHE A 118 -2.65 -14.72 -17.37
C PHE A 118 -2.31 -13.26 -17.06
N GLU A 119 -1.07 -12.97 -16.63
CA GLU A 119 -0.62 -11.61 -16.35
C GLU A 119 -0.66 -10.74 -17.60
N ASN A 120 -0.08 -11.18 -18.72
CA ASN A 120 0.08 -10.32 -19.90
C ASN A 120 -1.19 -10.19 -20.74
N LYS A 121 -1.98 -11.26 -20.91
CA LYS A 121 -3.14 -11.25 -21.82
C LYS A 121 -4.48 -11.00 -21.13
N ILE A 122 -4.54 -11.12 -19.81
CA ILE A 122 -5.76 -10.91 -19.04
C ILE A 122 -5.59 -9.70 -18.11
N LEU A 123 -4.66 -9.77 -17.15
CA LEU A 123 -4.48 -8.71 -16.15
C LEU A 123 -3.90 -7.41 -16.73
N GLY A 124 -2.94 -7.50 -17.64
CA GLY A 124 -2.26 -6.37 -18.27
C GLY A 124 -3.09 -5.60 -19.30
N THR A 125 -4.33 -6.04 -19.56
CA THR A 125 -5.27 -5.28 -20.40
C THR A 125 -5.90 -4.14 -19.61
N GLY A 126 -6.40 -3.10 -20.29
CA GLY A 126 -7.11 -2.01 -19.60
C GLY A 126 -8.31 -2.49 -18.77
N ARG A 127 -9.02 -3.55 -19.21
CA ARG A 127 -10.10 -4.18 -18.43
C ARG A 127 -9.56 -4.95 -17.22
N GLY A 128 -8.47 -5.70 -17.38
CA GLY A 128 -7.81 -6.40 -16.29
C GLY A 128 -7.31 -5.45 -15.19
N LEU A 129 -6.62 -4.37 -15.58
CA LEU A 129 -6.19 -3.32 -14.65
C LEU A 129 -7.37 -2.69 -13.92
N LYS A 130 -8.45 -2.34 -14.64
CA LYS A 130 -9.68 -1.82 -14.01
C LYS A 130 -10.29 -2.81 -13.01
N ALA A 131 -10.27 -4.11 -13.33
CA ALA A 131 -10.77 -5.15 -12.43
C ALA A 131 -9.93 -5.24 -11.15
N LEU A 132 -8.59 -5.13 -11.25
CA LEU A 132 -7.68 -5.10 -10.10
C LEU A 132 -7.88 -3.84 -9.24
N GLU A 133 -8.00 -2.65 -9.84
CA GLU A 133 -8.33 -1.40 -9.12
C GLU A 133 -9.64 -1.54 -8.35
N ASN A 134 -10.67 -2.09 -9.00
CA ASN A 134 -11.97 -2.31 -8.38
C ASN A 134 -11.91 -3.35 -7.25
N ALA A 135 -11.09 -4.39 -7.41
CA ALA A 135 -10.86 -5.40 -6.37
C ALA A 135 -10.22 -4.79 -5.13
N LEU A 136 -9.18 -3.96 -5.31
CA LEU A 136 -8.52 -3.24 -4.24
C LEU A 136 -9.52 -2.34 -3.49
N CYS A 137 -10.34 -1.58 -4.22
CA CYS A 137 -11.38 -0.75 -3.61
C CYS A 137 -12.39 -1.57 -2.79
N ARG A 138 -12.81 -2.75 -3.26
CA ARG A 138 -13.75 -3.61 -2.52
C ARG A 138 -13.14 -4.22 -1.25
N SER A 139 -11.86 -4.55 -1.29
CA SER A 139 -11.13 -4.98 -0.09
C SER A 139 -11.12 -3.88 0.95
N ALA A 140 -10.84 -2.64 0.54
CA ALA A 140 -10.91 -1.46 1.39
C ALA A 140 -12.34 -1.20 1.93
N ASP A 141 -13.37 -1.31 1.09
CA ASP A 141 -14.78 -1.16 1.49
C ASP A 141 -15.13 -2.03 2.70
N THR A 142 -14.69 -3.29 2.68
CA THR A 142 -14.97 -4.27 3.74
C THR A 142 -14.38 -3.82 5.09
N LEU A 143 -13.19 -3.23 5.07
CA LEU A 143 -12.53 -2.68 6.24
C LEU A 143 -13.20 -1.38 6.70
N LEU A 144 -13.50 -0.47 5.77
CA LEU A 144 -14.08 0.83 6.06
C LEU A 144 -15.53 0.76 6.57
N ARG A 145 -16.33 -0.22 6.12
CA ARG A 145 -17.71 -0.42 6.59
C ARG A 145 -17.81 -0.66 8.10
N ARG A 146 -16.76 -1.20 8.72
CA ARG A 146 -16.69 -1.51 10.16
C ARG A 146 -16.26 -0.31 11.02
N ARG A 147 -15.94 0.84 10.41
CA ARG A 147 -15.37 2.01 11.10
C ARG A 147 -16.41 3.08 11.43
N ASN A 148 -16.05 3.95 12.38
CA ASN A 148 -16.81 5.16 12.65
C ASN A 148 -16.81 6.08 11.41
N LYS A 149 -18.00 6.36 10.89
CA LYS A 149 -18.26 7.09 9.65
C LYS A 149 -18.11 8.61 9.75
N ARG A 150 -17.40 9.10 10.77
CA ARG A 150 -17.22 10.55 10.96
C ARG A 150 -16.20 11.13 9.98
N ARG A 151 -15.03 10.48 9.84
CA ARG A 151 -13.90 11.03 9.09
C ARG A 151 -13.13 9.92 8.37
N LEU A 152 -12.86 10.15 7.09
CA LEU A 152 -11.85 9.40 6.35
C LEU A 152 -10.60 10.27 6.23
N ILE A 153 -9.47 9.74 6.70
CA ILE A 153 -8.14 10.32 6.47
C ILE A 153 -7.52 9.51 5.34
N ILE A 154 -7.11 10.20 4.28
CA ILE A 154 -6.41 9.66 3.12
C ILE A 154 -4.97 10.16 3.21
N ASP A 155 -4.04 9.24 3.32
CA ASP A 155 -2.60 9.52 3.24
C ASP A 155 -2.16 9.24 1.82
N VAL A 156 -1.51 10.20 1.19
CA VAL A 156 -0.97 10.05 -0.15
C VAL A 156 0.55 10.02 -0.09
N ASP A 157 1.12 9.05 -0.79
CA ASP A 157 2.56 8.82 -0.81
C ASP A 157 2.99 8.22 -2.15
N SER A 158 4.26 8.37 -2.48
CA SER A 158 4.88 7.76 -3.66
C SER A 158 6.26 7.23 -3.30
N THR A 159 6.61 6.08 -3.85
CA THR A 159 7.92 5.44 -3.63
C THR A 159 8.43 4.89 -4.95
N GLU A 160 9.70 4.57 -5.00
CA GLU A 160 10.35 3.81 -6.04
C GLU A 160 9.89 2.34 -6.06
N ASP A 161 9.91 1.75 -7.24
CA ASP A 161 9.90 0.30 -7.43
C ASP A 161 11.07 -0.02 -8.39
N PRO A 162 12.24 -0.39 -7.84
CA PRO A 162 13.46 -0.60 -8.63
C PRO A 162 13.29 -1.69 -9.67
N VAL A 163 13.84 -1.47 -10.86
CA VAL A 163 13.73 -2.46 -11.95
C VAL A 163 15.07 -2.76 -12.60
N HIS A 164 15.16 -3.98 -13.11
CA HIS A 164 16.31 -4.44 -13.88
C HIS A 164 15.92 -4.65 -15.35
N GLY A 165 16.87 -4.37 -16.24
CA GLY A 165 16.69 -4.56 -17.67
C GLY A 165 15.92 -3.43 -18.36
N LYS A 166 15.22 -3.75 -19.45
CA LYS A 166 14.53 -2.79 -20.34
C LYS A 166 13.02 -2.99 -20.29
N GLN A 167 12.43 -2.83 -19.12
CA GLN A 167 10.99 -2.98 -18.92
C GLN A 167 10.22 -1.75 -19.45
N GLU A 168 9.00 -1.95 -19.94
CA GLU A 168 8.17 -0.85 -20.45
C GLU A 168 7.83 0.13 -19.33
N GLY A 169 8.01 1.44 -19.57
CA GLY A 169 7.72 2.49 -18.59
C GLY A 169 8.80 2.67 -17.51
N ALA A 170 9.79 1.78 -17.42
CA ALA A 170 10.94 1.98 -16.55
C ALA A 170 11.73 3.22 -16.98
N ALA A 171 12.05 4.10 -16.05
CA ALA A 171 12.83 5.31 -16.34
C ALA A 171 13.72 5.69 -15.16
N PHE A 172 14.83 6.36 -15.46
CA PHE A 172 15.74 6.86 -14.42
C PHE A 172 15.05 7.99 -13.66
N ASN A 173 15.00 7.86 -12.33
CA ASN A 173 14.50 8.90 -11.44
C ASN A 173 15.68 9.58 -10.74
N GLY A 174 15.81 10.90 -10.90
CA GLY A 174 16.92 11.66 -10.32
C GLY A 174 16.86 11.83 -8.80
N TYR A 175 15.70 11.65 -8.17
CA TYR A 175 15.56 11.69 -6.71
C TYR A 175 15.99 10.36 -6.06
N PHE A 176 15.62 9.23 -6.68
CA PHE A 176 16.01 7.88 -6.21
C PHE A 176 17.35 7.40 -6.77
N GLU A 177 17.92 8.13 -7.73
CA GLU A 177 19.19 7.83 -8.43
C GLU A 177 19.25 6.43 -9.06
N GLN A 178 18.11 5.91 -9.52
CA GLN A 178 18.02 4.56 -10.07
C GLN A 178 16.94 4.42 -11.15
N LEU A 179 17.04 3.34 -11.94
CA LEU A 179 15.99 2.91 -12.87
C LEU A 179 14.86 2.27 -12.07
N CYS A 180 13.67 2.84 -12.14
CA CYS A 180 12.52 2.38 -11.37
C CYS A 180 11.20 2.66 -12.09
N TYR A 181 10.11 2.13 -11.54
CA TYR A 181 8.80 2.78 -11.59
C TYR A 181 8.64 3.74 -10.41
N HIS A 182 7.69 4.66 -10.51
CA HIS A 182 7.38 5.62 -9.44
C HIS A 182 5.92 5.49 -9.00
N PRO A 183 5.50 4.36 -8.40
CA PRO A 183 4.13 4.16 -7.98
C PRO A 183 3.60 5.24 -7.03
N LEU A 184 2.31 5.53 -7.16
CA LEU A 184 1.54 6.41 -6.29
C LEU A 184 0.55 5.57 -5.48
N PHE A 185 0.47 5.83 -4.18
CA PHE A 185 -0.41 5.13 -3.26
C PHE A 185 -1.30 6.09 -2.47
N CYS A 186 -2.51 5.63 -2.18
CA CYS A 186 -3.42 6.23 -1.22
C CYS A 186 -3.72 5.21 -0.13
N PHE A 187 -3.50 5.57 1.13
CA PHE A 187 -3.83 4.76 2.30
C PHE A 187 -4.87 5.44 3.17
N THR A 188 -5.53 4.67 4.03
CA THR A 188 -6.22 5.26 5.17
C THR A 188 -5.21 5.74 6.21
N GLY A 189 -5.61 6.65 7.09
CA GLY A 189 -4.78 7.07 8.22
C GLY A 189 -4.30 5.98 9.19
N ASN A 190 -4.79 4.73 9.04
CA ASN A 190 -4.38 3.55 9.79
C ASN A 190 -3.54 2.56 8.96
N GLY A 191 -3.23 2.88 7.71
CA GLY A 191 -2.36 2.07 6.84
C GLY A 191 -3.06 1.13 5.84
N ASP A 192 -4.40 1.06 5.80
CA ASP A 192 -5.05 0.23 4.77
C ASP A 192 -4.97 0.87 3.39
N LEU A 193 -4.58 0.09 2.37
CA LEU A 193 -4.47 0.57 0.99
C LEU A 193 -5.86 0.86 0.39
N LEU A 194 -6.06 2.08 -0.10
CA LEU A 194 -7.28 2.57 -0.74
C LEU A 194 -7.19 2.61 -2.26
N GLY A 195 -5.99 2.86 -2.79
CA GLY A 195 -5.73 2.94 -4.22
C GLY A 195 -4.24 2.94 -4.51
N ALA A 196 -3.87 2.42 -5.68
CA ALA A 196 -2.50 2.43 -6.17
C ALA A 196 -2.52 2.73 -7.68
N LYS A 197 -1.51 3.45 -8.16
CA LYS A 197 -1.30 3.73 -9.58
C LYS A 197 0.18 3.56 -9.90
N LEU A 198 0.49 2.56 -10.72
CA LEU A 198 1.84 2.40 -11.26
C LEU A 198 2.10 3.51 -12.28
N ARG A 199 3.28 4.12 -12.23
CA ARG A 199 3.68 5.21 -13.12
C ARG A 199 5.11 5.01 -13.60
N PRO A 200 5.48 5.58 -14.75
CA PRO A 200 6.87 5.61 -15.18
C PRO A 200 7.80 6.23 -14.13
N GLY A 201 9.06 5.78 -14.10
CA GLY A 201 10.05 6.24 -13.12
C GLY A 201 10.31 7.75 -13.14
N ASN A 202 10.13 8.40 -14.29
CA ASN A 202 10.34 9.84 -14.47
C ASN A 202 9.09 10.70 -14.18
N ALA A 203 7.99 10.10 -13.71
CA ALA A 203 6.82 10.85 -13.28
C ALA A 203 7.15 11.72 -12.05
N HIS A 204 6.57 12.92 -11.98
CA HIS A 204 6.64 13.75 -10.78
C HIS A 204 5.78 13.14 -9.67
N SER A 205 6.17 13.29 -8.40
CA SER A 205 5.50 12.62 -7.25
C SER A 205 3.99 12.88 -7.20
N ALA A 206 3.55 14.10 -7.51
CA ALA A 206 2.13 14.48 -7.54
C ALA A 206 1.36 14.06 -8.81
N ASP A 207 2.02 13.51 -9.84
CA ASP A 207 1.35 13.19 -11.12
C ASP A 207 0.27 12.12 -10.95
N GLY A 208 -0.96 12.43 -11.38
CA GLY A 208 -2.10 11.53 -11.25
C GLY A 208 -2.76 11.51 -9.86
N VAL A 209 -2.29 12.31 -8.90
CA VAL A 209 -2.85 12.36 -7.55
C VAL A 209 -4.29 12.88 -7.53
N LEU A 210 -4.62 13.84 -8.40
CA LEU A 210 -5.96 14.40 -8.50
C LEU A 210 -6.97 13.36 -8.97
N ASP A 211 -6.63 12.56 -9.98
CA ASP A 211 -7.50 11.49 -10.48
C ASP A 211 -7.77 10.44 -9.38
N LEU A 212 -6.72 10.04 -8.67
CA LEU A 212 -6.81 9.03 -7.62
C LEU A 212 -7.65 9.52 -6.44
N ILE A 213 -7.36 10.72 -5.92
CA ILE A 213 -8.16 11.31 -4.83
C ILE A 213 -9.58 11.60 -5.30
N SER A 214 -9.78 12.03 -6.56
CA SER A 214 -11.11 12.24 -7.14
C SER A 214 -11.96 10.98 -7.06
N ALA A 215 -11.45 9.87 -7.59
CA ALA A 215 -12.16 8.60 -7.59
C ALA A 215 -12.49 8.12 -6.16
N LEU A 216 -11.54 8.26 -5.22
CA LEU A 216 -11.75 7.88 -3.82
C LEU A 216 -12.77 8.79 -3.12
N ALA A 217 -12.67 10.11 -3.35
CA ALA A 217 -13.61 11.08 -2.80
C ALA A 217 -15.03 10.81 -3.30
N ASP A 218 -15.21 10.53 -4.59
CA ASP A 218 -16.52 10.25 -5.18
C ASP A 218 -17.10 8.94 -4.64
N ARG A 219 -16.27 7.90 -4.54
CA ARG A 219 -16.68 6.59 -3.99
C ARG A 219 -17.14 6.69 -2.54
N TYR A 220 -16.37 7.37 -1.69
CA TYR A 220 -16.58 7.34 -0.25
C TYR A 220 -17.39 8.54 0.27
N ARG A 221 -17.75 9.52 -0.58
CA ARG A 221 -18.36 10.79 -0.13
C ARG A 221 -19.55 10.59 0.80
N PHE A 222 -20.41 9.63 0.46
CA PHE A 222 -21.63 9.33 1.21
C PHE A 222 -21.38 8.51 2.48
N TRP A 223 -20.19 7.96 2.64
CA TRP A 223 -19.83 7.12 3.78
C TRP A 223 -19.25 7.94 4.94
N PHE A 224 -18.66 9.10 4.67
CA PHE A 224 -17.98 9.90 5.68
C PHE A 224 -18.40 11.37 5.66
N LYS A 225 -18.62 11.94 6.85
CA LYS A 225 -18.96 13.37 6.99
C LYS A 225 -17.78 14.29 6.69
N GLN A 226 -16.55 13.83 6.96
CA GLN A 226 -15.32 14.60 6.79
C GLN A 226 -14.32 13.82 5.94
N PHE A 227 -13.68 14.52 5.00
CA PHE A 227 -12.62 14.00 4.14
C PHE A 227 -11.34 14.78 4.39
N TRP A 228 -10.33 14.10 4.91
CA TRP A 228 -9.05 14.68 5.25
C TRP A 228 -7.97 14.06 4.36
N LEU A 229 -7.12 14.89 3.77
CA LEU A 229 -5.96 14.47 2.99
C LEU A 229 -4.69 14.81 3.76
N ARG A 230 -3.74 13.89 3.82
CA ARG A 230 -2.37 14.14 4.27
C ARG A 230 -1.39 13.80 3.16
N GLY A 231 -0.33 14.57 3.07
CA GLY A 231 0.75 14.34 2.11
C GLY A 231 2.01 15.06 2.55
N ASP A 232 3.15 14.61 2.04
CA ASP A 232 4.42 15.27 2.29
C ASP A 232 4.63 16.48 1.35
N ALA A 233 5.86 17.02 1.35
CA ALA A 233 6.18 18.20 0.56
C ALA A 233 6.21 17.94 -0.96
N ALA A 234 6.32 16.69 -1.40
CA ALA A 234 6.26 16.34 -2.82
C ALA A 234 4.86 16.56 -3.41
N PHE A 235 3.84 16.60 -2.57
CA PHE A 235 2.44 16.90 -2.94
C PHE A 235 2.06 18.37 -2.74
N ALA A 236 3.01 19.26 -2.41
CA ALA A 236 2.76 20.67 -2.10
C ALA A 236 2.49 21.55 -3.34
N GLY A 237 1.54 21.15 -4.19
CA GLY A 237 1.19 21.85 -5.44
C GLY A 237 -0.08 22.71 -5.35
N PRO A 238 -0.14 23.86 -6.06
CA PRO A 238 -1.33 24.73 -6.08
C PRO A 238 -2.59 23.97 -6.53
N ASP A 239 -2.48 23.17 -7.59
CA ASP A 239 -3.61 22.41 -8.16
C ASP A 239 -4.24 21.46 -7.13
N LEU A 240 -3.43 20.84 -6.27
CA LEU A 240 -3.94 19.95 -5.22
C LEU A 240 -4.66 20.71 -4.11
N TYR A 241 -4.15 21.88 -3.71
CA TYR A 241 -4.85 22.72 -2.73
C TYR A 241 -6.20 23.19 -3.27
N GLU A 242 -6.21 23.71 -4.50
CA GLU A 242 -7.41 24.22 -5.15
C GLU A 242 -8.45 23.10 -5.35
N PHE A 243 -8.00 21.91 -5.76
CA PHE A 243 -8.83 20.73 -5.83
C PHE A 243 -9.45 20.37 -4.48
N CYS A 244 -8.65 20.31 -3.41
CA CYS A 244 -9.13 19.97 -2.08
C CYS A 244 -10.17 20.99 -1.59
N GLU A 245 -9.89 22.28 -1.75
CA GLU A 245 -10.80 23.37 -1.38
C GLU A 245 -12.12 23.30 -2.16
N GLY A 246 -12.06 23.10 -3.48
CA GLY A 246 -13.24 22.97 -4.34
C GLY A 246 -14.09 21.75 -3.99
N ARG A 247 -13.47 20.65 -3.53
CA ARG A 247 -14.16 19.41 -3.14
C ARG A 247 -14.44 19.28 -1.65
N ARG A 248 -14.27 20.36 -0.87
CA ARG A 248 -14.46 20.39 0.59
C ARG A 248 -13.70 19.26 1.30
N ILE A 249 -12.44 19.07 0.90
CA ILE A 249 -11.48 18.15 1.51
C ILE A 249 -10.55 19.01 2.38
N THR A 250 -10.47 18.71 3.68
CA THR A 250 -9.47 19.32 4.55
C THR A 250 -8.12 18.71 4.23
N TYR A 251 -7.07 19.51 4.08
CA TYR A 251 -5.74 18.98 3.74
C TYR A 251 -4.69 19.41 4.77
N PHE A 252 -3.73 18.51 5.00
CA PHE A 252 -2.55 18.70 5.84
C PHE A 252 -1.36 18.25 5.00
N ILE A 253 -0.84 19.16 4.19
CA ILE A 253 0.25 18.88 3.26
C ILE A 253 1.46 19.66 3.75
N ARG A 254 2.55 18.94 3.99
CA ARG A 254 3.81 19.56 4.39
C ARG A 254 4.27 20.51 3.29
N ILE A 255 4.83 21.66 3.64
CA ILE A 255 5.45 22.56 2.67
C ILE A 255 6.97 22.61 2.89
N SER A 256 7.73 22.62 1.80
CA SER A 256 9.18 22.78 1.87
C SER A 256 9.57 24.14 2.44
N SER A 257 10.65 24.16 3.25
CA SER A 257 11.16 25.41 3.82
C SER A 257 11.74 26.29 2.73
N ASN A 258 11.49 27.61 2.85
CA ASN A 258 12.11 28.64 2.02
C ASN A 258 12.49 29.85 2.89
N SER A 259 13.22 30.79 2.31
CA SER A 259 13.72 31.97 3.00
C SER A 259 12.59 32.84 3.58
N SER A 260 11.46 32.98 2.88
CA SER A 260 10.29 33.72 3.37
C SER A 260 9.65 33.07 4.59
N LEU A 261 9.45 31.74 4.56
CA LEU A 261 8.94 30.98 5.71
C LEU A 261 9.92 31.07 6.90
N LYS A 262 11.22 30.96 6.66
CA LYS A 262 12.24 31.10 7.71
C LYS A 262 12.16 32.48 8.38
N LYS A 263 12.00 33.56 7.60
CA LYS A 263 11.80 34.92 8.14
C LYS A 263 10.55 35.04 9.01
N LEU A 264 9.43 34.43 8.60
CA LEU A 264 8.20 34.44 9.39
C LEU A 264 8.33 33.67 10.70
N ILE A 265 9.10 32.58 10.71
CA ILE A 265 9.27 31.73 11.90
C ILE A 265 10.38 32.26 12.83
N GLN A 266 11.34 33.04 12.31
CA GLN A 266 12.51 33.54 13.05
C GLN A 266 12.19 34.13 14.44
N PRO A 267 11.14 34.97 14.64
CA PRO A 267 10.81 35.53 15.95
C PRO A 267 10.40 34.48 16.99
N HIS A 268 10.05 33.27 16.55
CA HIS A 268 9.52 32.19 17.38
C HIS A 268 10.54 31.10 17.71
N LEU A 269 11.75 31.14 17.11
CA LEU A 269 12.77 30.11 17.25
C LEU A 269 13.49 30.12 18.60
N ASN A 270 13.39 31.21 19.35
CA ASN A 270 13.98 31.28 20.69
C ASN A 270 13.24 30.33 21.64
N ARG A 271 14.01 29.44 22.28
CA ARG A 271 13.47 28.50 23.27
C ARG A 271 12.87 29.29 24.44
N PRO A 272 11.62 29.02 24.84
CA PRO A 272 11.04 29.62 26.03
C PRO A 272 11.89 29.30 27.28
N ALA A 273 12.01 30.27 28.19
CA ALA A 273 12.69 30.05 29.47
C ALA A 273 11.97 28.95 30.28
N GLY A 274 12.73 28.10 30.95
CA GLY A 274 12.19 27.01 31.78
C GLY A 274 12.99 25.72 31.70
N ARG A 275 12.70 24.81 32.65
CA ARG A 275 13.27 23.46 32.69
C ARG A 275 12.75 22.65 31.49
N PRO A 276 13.63 21.92 30.78
CA PRO A 276 13.17 21.07 29.69
C PRO A 276 12.14 20.02 30.16
N PRO A 277 11.17 19.68 29.30
CA PRO A 277 10.27 18.55 29.51
C PRO A 277 11.02 17.23 29.80
N LYS A 278 10.38 16.32 30.53
CA LYS A 278 10.99 15.02 30.91
C LYS A 278 11.35 14.14 29.70
N ASP A 279 10.62 14.30 28.61
CA ASP A 279 10.83 13.63 27.32
C ASP A 279 11.91 14.31 26.46
N GLY A 280 12.53 15.39 26.93
CA GLY A 280 13.65 16.04 26.27
C GLY A 280 13.28 16.87 25.03
N VAL A 281 11.99 17.04 24.73
CA VAL A 281 11.50 17.80 23.57
C VAL A 281 10.50 18.84 24.03
N GLN A 282 10.86 20.11 23.87
CA GLN A 282 9.92 21.22 24.05
C GLN A 282 9.29 21.56 22.70
N VAL A 283 7.96 21.67 22.65
CA VAL A 283 7.22 21.95 21.41
C VAL A 283 6.48 23.28 21.52
N LYS A 284 6.55 24.10 20.48
CA LYS A 284 5.67 25.26 20.27
C LYS A 284 4.99 25.13 18.92
N VAL A 285 3.69 25.37 18.89
CA VAL A 285 2.92 25.45 17.66
C VAL A 285 2.56 26.90 17.42
N ILE A 286 2.85 27.40 16.23
CA ILE A 286 2.39 28.70 15.75
C ILE A 286 1.56 28.52 14.49
N GLU A 287 0.65 29.46 14.25
CA GLU A 287 -0.09 29.52 12.99
C GLU A 287 0.02 30.92 12.38
N PHE A 288 0.06 30.96 11.05
CA PHE A 288 0.08 32.20 10.28
C PHE A 288 -0.52 31.95 8.89
N HIS A 289 -0.87 33.03 8.18
CA HIS A 289 -1.25 32.94 6.78
C HIS A 289 -0.01 33.16 5.91
N TYR A 290 0.17 32.30 4.91
CA TYR A 290 1.26 32.38 3.95
C TYR A 290 0.70 32.36 2.53
N HIS A 291 1.32 33.13 1.65
CA HIS A 291 0.95 33.22 0.24
C HIS A 291 2.20 33.00 -0.59
N ALA A 292 2.35 31.79 -1.15
CA ALA A 292 3.39 31.54 -2.14
C ALA A 292 3.00 32.18 -3.48
N GLN A 293 3.99 32.60 -4.27
CA GLN A 293 3.76 33.30 -5.53
C GLN A 293 2.85 32.54 -6.51
N LYS A 294 2.93 31.20 -6.53
CA LYS A 294 2.11 30.34 -7.41
C LYS A 294 0.72 30.04 -6.85
N TRP A 295 0.36 30.54 -5.66
CA TRP A 295 -0.93 30.26 -5.04
C TRP A 295 -1.94 31.33 -5.44
N ASN A 296 -3.18 30.91 -5.72
CA ASN A 296 -4.28 31.83 -6.00
C ASN A 296 -4.77 32.62 -4.77
N LYS A 297 -4.48 32.17 -3.55
CA LYS A 297 -4.87 32.86 -2.30
C LYS A 297 -3.93 32.49 -1.13
N PRO A 298 -3.87 33.31 -0.06
CA PRO A 298 -3.19 32.94 1.17
C PRO A 298 -3.84 31.70 1.80
N ARG A 299 -3.01 30.83 2.37
CA ARG A 299 -3.45 29.62 3.09
C ARG A 299 -2.91 29.63 4.50
N ARG A 300 -3.64 28.99 5.41
CA ARG A 300 -3.20 28.79 6.78
C ARG A 300 -2.05 27.78 6.82
N VAL A 301 -0.95 28.18 7.44
CA VAL A 301 0.21 27.33 7.70
C VAL A 301 0.33 27.15 9.20
N VAL A 302 0.48 25.91 9.64
CA VAL A 302 0.78 25.56 11.03
C VAL A 302 2.24 25.13 11.07
N CYS A 303 3.02 25.72 11.97
CA CYS A 303 4.42 25.37 12.15
C CYS A 303 4.63 24.80 13.55
N LYS A 304 5.12 23.55 13.59
CA LYS A 304 5.63 22.90 14.79
C LYS A 304 7.12 23.23 14.94
N ILE A 305 7.47 23.89 16.04
CA ILE A 305 8.84 24.17 16.44
C ILE A 305 9.19 23.23 17.58
N GLU A 306 10.30 22.50 17.45
CA GLU A 306 10.79 21.58 18.46
C GLU A 306 12.19 22.00 18.93
N TRP A 307 12.39 22.01 20.25
CA TRP A 307 13.70 22.17 20.87
C TRP A 307 14.08 20.87 21.58
N HIS A 308 15.18 20.28 21.13
CA HIS A 308 15.73 19.04 21.67
C HIS A 308 16.86 19.36 22.66
N VAL A 309 16.96 18.59 23.75
CA VAL A 309 17.93 18.84 24.85
C VAL A 309 19.39 18.47 24.48
N VAL A 310 19.64 17.88 23.32
CA VAL A 310 20.98 17.39 22.94
C VAL A 310 21.55 18.21 21.78
N ASN A 311 22.65 18.94 22.05
CA ASN A 311 23.61 19.54 21.12
C ASN A 311 23.08 20.03 19.75
N TYR A 312 22.85 21.34 19.66
CA TYR A 312 22.87 22.17 18.44
C TYR A 312 22.57 21.49 17.09
N PHE A 313 21.33 21.08 16.82
CA PHE A 313 20.83 21.01 15.44
C PHE A 313 19.38 21.50 15.35
N LEU A 314 19.19 22.54 14.56
CA LEU A 314 17.90 23.18 14.26
C LEU A 314 17.26 22.38 13.11
N VAL A 315 16.50 21.32 13.41
CA VAL A 315 15.69 20.63 12.40
C VAL A 315 14.38 21.41 12.24
N SER A 316 14.32 22.25 11.21
CA SER A 316 13.09 22.92 10.80
C SER A 316 12.12 21.92 10.15
N GLY A 317 11.39 21.17 10.97
CA GLY A 317 10.24 20.40 10.55
C GLY A 317 9.02 21.30 10.38
N LEU A 318 8.85 21.93 9.21
CA LEU A 318 7.54 22.42 8.80
C LEU A 318 6.58 21.21 8.81
N SER A 319 5.52 21.31 9.61
CA SER A 319 4.44 20.32 9.77
C SER A 319 3.36 20.54 8.72
#